data_AF-A0A920SRQ5-F1
#
_entry.id   AF-A0A920SRQ5-F1
#
_cell.length_a   1.000
_cell.length_b   1.000
_cell.length_c   1.000
_cell.angle_alpha   90.00
_cell.angle_beta   90.00
_cell.angle_gamma   90.00
#
_symmetry.space_group_name_H-M   'P 1'
#
loop_
_entity.id
_entity.type
_entity.pdbx_description
1 polymer ?
#
loop_
_entity_poly.entity_id
_entity_poly.type
_entity_poly.pdbx_seq_one_letter_code
_entity_poly.pdbx_strand_id
1 'polypeptide(L)'
;MLLETYSMSGDNWLWAEAHFDRLAGTDSLRLSIEAGADFAELTSAWESENQAFEQLEIPYLIYDNQVLLSAYRHPYYCVKTLRCTPSRIRIFSEKRLLL
;
A
#
# COMPACT_ATOMS: atom_id res chain seq x y z
N MET A 1 0.91 1.94 -18.35
CA MET A 1 0.13 2.85 -19.24
C MET A 1 0.75 4.25 -19.33
N LEU A 2 1.22 4.86 -18.23
CA LEU A 2 1.84 6.20 -18.28
C LEU A 2 3.16 6.23 -19.06
N LEU A 3 4.11 5.35 -18.73
CA LEU A 3 5.43 5.29 -19.37
C LEU A 3 5.34 5.06 -20.88
N GLU A 4 4.45 4.17 -21.30
CA GLU A 4 4.23 3.86 -22.71
C GLU A 4 3.64 5.07 -23.45
N THR A 5 2.67 5.75 -22.84
CA THR A 5 2.07 6.96 -23.43
C THR A 5 3.11 8.07 -23.56
N TYR A 6 3.93 8.28 -22.52
CA TYR A 6 5.02 9.25 -22.54
C TYR A 6 6.01 8.96 -23.67
N SER A 7 6.47 7.70 -23.77
CA SER A 7 7.39 7.25 -24.81
C SER A 7 6.82 7.41 -26.22
N MET A 8 5.53 7.11 -26.42
CA MET A 8 4.88 7.22 -27.73
C MET A 8 4.58 8.66 -28.14
N SER A 9 4.50 9.60 -27.20
CA SER A 9 4.10 10.99 -27.50
C SER A 9 5.24 11.82 -28.08
N GLY A 10 6.50 11.45 -27.80
CA GLY A 10 7.68 12.18 -28.25
C GLY A 10 7.59 13.68 -27.92
N ASP A 11 7.88 14.52 -28.91
CA ASP A 11 7.87 15.98 -28.78
C ASP A 11 6.47 16.58 -28.50
N ASN A 12 5.39 15.80 -28.61
CA ASN A 12 4.03 16.27 -28.35
C ASN A 12 3.63 16.15 -26.88
N TRP A 13 4.50 15.63 -26.01
CA TRP A 13 4.22 15.51 -24.59
C TRP A 13 4.46 16.84 -23.86
N LEU A 14 3.52 17.21 -22.99
CA LEU A 14 3.68 18.34 -22.08
C LEU A 14 3.19 17.96 -20.68
N TRP A 15 3.99 18.26 -19.67
CA TRP A 15 3.61 18.06 -18.27
C TRP A 15 2.74 19.22 -17.77
N ALA A 16 1.65 18.87 -17.09
CA ALA A 16 1.01 19.79 -16.16
C ALA A 16 1.76 19.74 -14.82
N GLU A 17 3.02 20.21 -14.78
CA GLU A 17 3.97 20.00 -13.67
C GLU A 17 3.35 20.21 -12.29
N ALA A 18 2.77 21.39 -12.03
CA ALA A 18 2.17 21.71 -10.74
C ALA A 18 1.01 20.77 -10.35
N HIS A 19 0.27 20.23 -11.31
CA HIS A 19 -0.83 19.30 -11.05
C HIS A 19 -0.32 17.89 -10.84
N PHE A 20 0.63 17.45 -11.68
CA PHE A 20 1.22 16.12 -11.60
C PHE A 20 2.00 15.95 -10.30
N ASP A 21 2.90 16.88 -10.00
CA ASP A 21 3.76 16.81 -8.81
C ASP A 21 2.92 16.91 -7.52
N ARG A 22 1.79 17.64 -7.56
CA ARG A 22 0.82 17.68 -6.45
C ARG A 22 0.11 16.35 -6.23
N LEU A 23 -0.25 15.63 -7.29
CA LEU A 23 -0.90 14.31 -7.18
C LEU A 23 0.09 13.22 -6.78
N ALA A 24 1.32 13.28 -7.30
CA ALA A 24 2.41 12.38 -6.94
C ALA A 24 2.93 12.66 -5.52
N GLY A 25 2.72 13.87 -4.99
CA GLY A 25 3.28 14.32 -3.72
C GLY A 25 4.76 14.68 -3.78
N THR A 26 5.38 14.65 -4.97
CA THR A 26 6.79 14.93 -5.22
C THR A 26 7.04 15.21 -6.71
N ASP A 27 8.09 15.95 -7.03
CA ASP A 27 8.60 16.16 -8.40
C ASP A 27 9.49 15.00 -8.87
N SER A 28 10.01 14.21 -7.93
CA SER A 28 11.02 13.19 -8.19
C SER A 28 10.50 12.08 -9.10
N LEU A 29 9.19 11.80 -9.06
CA LEU A 29 8.55 10.84 -9.95
C LEU A 29 8.61 11.31 -11.41
N ARG A 30 8.29 12.58 -11.67
CA ARG A 30 8.33 13.17 -13.02
C ARG A 30 9.75 13.21 -13.56
N LEU A 31 10.69 13.70 -12.76
CA LEU A 31 12.10 13.80 -13.14
C LEU A 31 12.71 12.43 -13.45
N SER A 32 12.31 11.39 -12.72
CA SER A 32 12.79 10.02 -12.97
C SER A 32 12.22 9.44 -14.26
N ILE A 33 10.96 9.75 -14.60
CA ILE A 33 10.35 9.37 -15.90
C ILE A 33 11.09 10.07 -17.06
N GLU A 34 11.38 11.37 -16.92
CA GLU A 34 12.14 12.14 -17.91
C GLU A 34 13.58 11.61 -18.07
N ALA A 35 14.18 11.10 -17.00
CA ALA A 35 15.48 10.44 -17.02
C ALA A 35 15.46 9.04 -17.66
N GLY A 36 14.28 8.52 -18.01
CA GLY A 36 14.11 7.21 -18.65
C GLY A 36 14.11 6.03 -17.69
N ALA A 37 13.83 6.25 -16.39
CA ALA A 37 13.71 5.17 -15.42
C ALA A 37 12.56 4.22 -15.79
N ASP A 38 12.77 2.93 -15.57
CA ASP A 38 11.74 1.92 -15.82
C ASP A 38 10.75 1.79 -14.65
N PHE A 39 9.69 1.01 -14.86
CA PHE A 39 8.64 0.84 -13.84
C PHE A 39 9.18 0.23 -12.54
N ALA A 40 10.11 -0.71 -12.62
CA ALA A 40 10.66 -1.37 -11.44
C ALA A 40 11.51 -0.39 -10.63
N GLU A 41 12.28 0.47 -11.29
CA GLU A 41 13.07 1.52 -10.64
C GLU A 41 12.18 2.55 -9.95
N LEU A 42 11.16 3.06 -10.64
CA LEU A 42 10.22 4.07 -10.12
C LEU A 42 9.43 3.59 -8.90
N THR A 43 9.16 2.29 -8.81
CA THR A 43 8.36 1.69 -7.74
C THR A 43 9.19 0.99 -6.66
N SER A 44 10.50 0.91 -6.84
CA SER A 44 11.40 0.13 -5.98
C SER A 44 11.35 0.53 -4.50
N ALA A 45 11.19 1.82 -4.21
CA ALA A 45 11.16 2.35 -2.85
C ALA A 45 9.79 2.19 -2.16
N TRP A 46 8.71 2.08 -2.93
CA TRP A 46 7.34 2.20 -2.40
C TRP A 46 7.02 1.15 -1.33
N GLU A 47 7.47 -0.09 -1.51
CA GLU A 47 7.21 -1.15 -0.53
C GLU A 47 7.86 -0.81 0.83
N SER A 48 9.11 -0.32 0.81
CA SER A 48 9.81 0.05 2.04
C SER A 48 9.25 1.31 2.69
N GLU A 49 8.83 2.29 1.89
CA GLU A 49 8.19 3.54 2.35
C GLU A 49 6.82 3.26 2.96
N ASN A 50 6.02 2.38 2.32
CA ASN A 50 4.75 1.92 2.86
C ASN A 50 4.93 1.21 4.19
N GLN A 51 5.88 0.28 4.30
CA GLN A 51 6.16 -0.42 5.56
C GLN A 51 6.63 0.55 6.66
N ALA A 52 7.45 1.55 6.33
CA ALA A 52 7.87 2.56 7.27
C ALA A 52 6.68 3.42 7.73
N PHE A 53 5.79 3.82 6.82
CA PHE A 53 4.58 4.56 7.14
C PHE A 53 3.61 3.74 8.00
N GLU A 54 3.38 2.47 7.64
CA GLU A 54 2.56 1.53 8.41
C GLU A 54 3.05 1.41 9.87
N GLN A 55 4.37 1.42 10.10
CA GLN A 55 4.92 1.41 11.46
C GLN A 55 4.70 2.73 12.19
N LEU A 56 4.79 3.86 11.48
CA LEU A 56 4.59 5.20 12.05
C LEU A 56 3.13 5.46 12.42
N GLU A 57 2.16 4.91 11.69
CA GLU A 57 0.73 5.15 11.97
C GLU A 57 0.20 4.39 13.19
N ILE A 58 0.80 3.25 13.57
CA ILE A 58 0.34 2.37 14.67
C ILE A 58 -0.10 3.12 15.94
N PRO A 59 0.71 4.02 16.53
CA PRO A 59 0.32 4.72 17.75
C PRO A 59 -0.85 5.70 17.59
N TYR A 60 -1.22 6.03 16.35
CA TYR A 60 -2.29 6.99 16.02
C TYR A 60 -3.60 6.31 15.56
N LEU A 61 -3.62 4.98 15.47
CA LEU A 61 -4.82 4.24 15.06
C LEU A 61 -5.89 4.25 16.17
N ILE A 62 -7.06 4.79 15.84
CA ILE A 62 -8.24 4.83 16.73
C ILE A 62 -9.10 3.56 16.58
N TYR A 63 -9.01 2.89 15.44
CA TYR A 63 -9.72 1.65 15.13
C TYR A 63 -8.74 0.49 15.02
N ASP A 64 -9.16 -0.69 15.47
CA ASP A 64 -8.33 -1.90 15.40
C ASP A 64 -8.12 -2.33 13.93
N ASN A 65 -6.89 -2.20 13.46
CA ASN A 65 -6.48 -2.49 12.09
C ASN A 65 -6.28 -4.01 11.83
N GLN A 66 -6.23 -4.84 12.88
CA GLN A 66 -6.06 -6.30 12.74
C GLN A 66 -7.24 -6.97 12.01
N VAL A 67 -8.43 -6.38 12.07
CA VAL A 67 -9.64 -6.94 11.45
C VAL A 67 -9.72 -6.60 9.95
N LEU A 68 -9.22 -5.44 9.51
CA LEU A 68 -9.39 -4.94 8.14
C LEU A 68 -8.27 -5.34 7.18
N LEU A 69 -7.02 -5.50 7.66
CA LEU A 69 -5.90 -5.94 6.82
C LEU A 69 -6.03 -7.40 6.35
N SER A 70 -6.75 -8.24 7.09
CA SER A 70 -7.07 -9.62 6.67
C SER A 70 -8.05 -9.68 5.48
N ALA A 71 -8.81 -8.60 5.24
CA ALA A 71 -9.85 -8.55 4.21
C ALA A 71 -9.37 -7.89 2.90
N TYR A 72 -8.41 -6.98 2.94
CA TYR A 72 -8.01 -6.18 1.76
C TYR A 72 -6.85 -6.76 0.95
N ARG A 73 -6.11 -7.78 1.45
CA ARG A 73 -4.93 -8.34 0.76
C ARG A 73 -5.21 -9.63 -0.03
N HIS A 74 -6.45 -9.90 -0.43
CA HIS A 74 -6.76 -11.08 -1.26
C HIS A 74 -7.95 -10.90 -2.22
N PRO A 75 -7.78 -11.11 -3.54
CA PRO A 75 -8.87 -10.95 -4.51
C PRO A 75 -9.86 -12.12 -4.55
N TYR A 76 -9.69 -13.19 -3.76
CA TYR A 76 -10.53 -14.38 -3.85
C TYR A 76 -10.74 -15.15 -2.53
N TYR A 77 -11.19 -14.55 -1.43
CA TYR A 77 -11.71 -15.38 -0.32
C TYR A 77 -12.92 -14.78 0.42
N CYS A 78 -13.93 -15.63 0.56
CA CYS A 78 -15.04 -15.52 1.51
C CYS A 78 -14.49 -15.58 2.94
N VAL A 79 -14.85 -14.59 3.77
CA VAL A 79 -14.39 -14.46 5.16
C VAL A 79 -14.88 -15.66 5.98
N LYS A 80 -13.97 -16.57 6.33
CA LYS A 80 -14.24 -17.79 7.09
C LYS A 80 -13.91 -17.63 8.57
N THR A 81 -14.37 -16.56 9.24
CA THR A 81 -14.23 -16.42 10.71
C THR A 81 -15.41 -15.72 11.37
N LEU A 82 -16.62 -16.20 11.08
CA LEU A 82 -17.66 -16.30 12.09
C LEU A 82 -17.98 -17.78 12.23
N ARG A 83 -17.39 -18.47 13.22
CA ARG A 83 -18.11 -19.61 13.79
C ARG A 83 -19.31 -19.01 14.51
N CYS A 84 -20.43 -18.93 13.81
CA CYS A 84 -21.74 -18.96 14.44
C CYS A 84 -21.85 -20.28 15.21
N THR A 85 -21.39 -20.29 16.46
CA THR A 85 -21.88 -21.24 17.45
C THR A 85 -22.60 -20.42 18.51
N PRO A 86 -23.92 -20.60 18.69
CA PRO A 86 -24.61 -19.97 19.81
C PRO A 86 -24.06 -20.63 21.08
N SER A 87 -23.79 -19.82 22.09
CA SER A 87 -23.38 -20.17 23.45
C SER A 87 -21.87 -20.32 23.74
N ARG A 88 -21.43 -19.39 24.60
CA ARG A 88 -20.24 -19.42 25.48
C ARG A 88 -18.89 -18.98 24.89
N ILE A 89 -18.59 -17.69 25.08
CA ILE A 89 -17.24 -17.12 24.95
C ILE A 89 -16.41 -17.55 26.17
N ARG A 90 -15.30 -18.27 25.95
CA ARG A 90 -14.17 -18.35 26.88
C ARG A 90 -12.93 -17.84 26.16
N ILE A 91 -12.31 -16.79 26.71
CA ILE A 91 -11.04 -16.26 26.23
C ILE A 91 -9.94 -17.12 26.88
N PHE A 92 -9.24 -17.94 26.09
CA PHE A 92 -7.99 -18.55 26.50
C PHE A 92 -6.84 -17.78 25.84
N SER A 93 -6.09 -17.05 26.67
CA SER A 93 -4.77 -16.51 26.34
C SER A 93 -3.75 -17.47 26.94
N GLU A 94 -3.18 -18.36 26.12
CA GLU A 94 -2.15 -19.29 26.57
C GLU A 94 -0.76 -18.65 26.40
N LYS A 95 -0.36 -17.87 27.40
CA LYS A 95 1.06 -17.65 27.69
C LYS A 95 1.53 -18.80 28.59
N ARG A 96 2.28 -19.77 28.05
CA ARG A 96 3.32 -20.49 28.81
C ARG A 96 4.23 -21.34 27.90
N LEU A 97 5.34 -20.73 27.50
CA LEU A 97 6.60 -21.46 27.31
C LEU A 97 7.34 -21.40 28.65
N LEU A 98 7.53 -22.54 29.31
CA LEU A 98 8.61 -22.84 30.24
C LEU A 98 8.51 -24.32 30.65
N LEU A 99 9.21 -25.18 29.90
CA LEU A 99 10.16 -26.22 30.31
C LEU A 99 10.35 -27.22 29.17
#